data_AF-A0A497LRL6-F1
#
_entry.id   AF-A0A497LRL6-F1
#
_cell.length_a   1.000
_cell.length_b   1.000
_cell.length_c   1.000
_cell.angle_alpha   90.00
_cell.angle_beta   90.00
_cell.angle_gamma   90.00
#
_symmetry.space_group_name_H-M   'P 1'
#
loop_
_entity.id
_entity.type
_entity.pdbx_description
1 polymer ?
#
loop_
_entity_poly.entity_id
_entity_poly.type
_entity_poly.pdbx_seq_one_letter_code
_entity_poly.pdbx_strand_id
1 'polypeptide(L)'
;MEIKDKIERAVRGLYERLKGKSFELYTSTQRSVGLTPEISFEEMWEVYLAQPAIRAAVDFRADQVVGAGFFTTMNESYAEKHGGKTAKEFIDEFCEQIGLDQILQLAARNIVAFGNEFWWIKPEENRLVSIPLFKIQRITFKDDAPATL
;
A
#
# COMPACT_ATOMS: atom_id res chain seq x y z
N MET A 1 -46.98 4.16 17.08
CA MET A 1 -45.69 3.95 16.39
C MET A 1 -45.17 2.60 16.87
N GLU A 2 -45.43 1.56 16.08
CA GLU A 2 -45.32 0.17 16.52
C GLU A 2 -43.87 -0.24 16.78
N ILE A 3 -43.68 -1.05 17.81
CA ILE A 3 -42.38 -1.59 18.25
C ILE A 3 -41.65 -2.32 17.11
N LYS A 4 -42.39 -2.84 16.13
CA LYS A 4 -41.89 -3.51 14.92
C LYS A 4 -41.01 -2.59 14.05
N ASP A 5 -41.42 -1.36 13.78
CA ASP A 5 -40.68 -0.41 12.94
C ASP A 5 -39.35 0.01 13.57
N LYS A 6 -39.30 0.05 14.91
CA LYS A 6 -38.09 0.43 15.65
C LYS A 6 -37.05 -0.70 15.61
N ILE A 7 -37.52 -1.95 15.69
CA ILE A 7 -36.68 -3.15 15.58
C ILE A 7 -36.15 -3.27 14.16
N GLU A 8 -36.99 -3.05 13.14
CA GLU A 8 -36.58 -3.16 11.74
C GLU A 8 -35.51 -2.11 11.37
N ARG A 9 -35.65 -0.87 11.88
CA ARG A 9 -34.61 0.17 11.72
C ARG A 9 -33.30 -0.18 12.45
N ALA A 10 -33.38 -0.78 13.63
CA ALA A 10 -32.20 -1.19 14.39
C ALA A 10 -31.47 -2.37 13.73
N VAL A 11 -32.21 -3.36 13.24
CA VAL A 11 -31.67 -4.51 12.51
C VAL A 11 -31.04 -4.07 11.19
N ARG A 12 -31.67 -3.15 10.46
CA ARG A 12 -31.10 -2.57 9.24
C ARG A 12 -29.84 -1.75 9.53
N GLY A 13 -29.80 -0.96 10.59
CA GLY A 13 -28.60 -0.22 11.01
C GLY A 13 -27.44 -1.14 11.44
N LEU A 14 -27.75 -2.29 12.04
CA LEU A 14 -26.76 -3.32 12.38
C LEU A 14 -26.28 -4.05 11.11
N TYR A 15 -27.19 -4.35 10.19
CA TYR A 15 -26.87 -5.00 8.92
C TYR A 15 -26.04 -4.09 8.01
N GLU A 16 -26.35 -2.80 7.91
CA GLU A 16 -25.55 -1.80 7.18
C GLU A 16 -24.16 -1.62 7.82
N ARG A 17 -24.06 -1.67 9.16
CA ARG A 17 -22.77 -1.66 9.89
C ARG A 17 -21.93 -2.92 9.65
N LEU A 18 -22.57 -4.08 9.47
CA LEU A 18 -21.89 -5.35 9.18
C LEU A 18 -21.51 -5.48 7.70
N LYS A 19 -22.30 -4.93 6.78
CA LYS A 19 -22.06 -5.00 5.33
C LYS A 19 -20.92 -4.09 4.86
N GLY A 20 -20.63 -3.01 5.60
CA GLY A 20 -19.55 -2.06 5.29
C GLY A 20 -18.17 -2.44 5.85
N LYS A 21 -18.04 -3.54 6.59
CA LYS A 21 -16.75 -4.05 7.07
C LYS A 21 -16.49 -5.42 6.47
N SER A 22 -15.84 -5.44 5.31
CA SER A 22 -15.03 -6.57 4.88
C SER A 22 -13.91 -6.76 5.89
N PHE A 23 -14.24 -7.40 7.00
CA PHE A 23 -13.31 -7.73 8.06
C PHE A 23 -12.61 -8.99 7.58
N GLU A 24 -11.42 -8.82 7.00
CA GLU A 24 -10.45 -9.91 6.99
C GLU A 24 -10.30 -10.38 8.44
N LEU A 25 -10.83 -11.57 8.73
CA LEU A 25 -10.94 -12.13 10.07
C LEU A 25 -9.57 -12.58 10.55
N TYR A 26 -8.71 -11.62 10.88
CA TYR A 26 -7.51 -11.89 11.64
C TYR A 26 -7.93 -12.35 13.04
N THR A 27 -7.44 -13.52 13.44
CA THR A 27 -7.65 -14.06 14.79
C THR A 27 -7.07 -13.10 15.83
N SER A 28 -7.61 -13.11 17.05
CA SER A 28 -7.12 -12.27 18.16
C SER A 28 -5.60 -12.47 18.41
N THR A 29 -5.09 -13.67 18.14
CA THR A 29 -3.67 -14.01 18.20
C THR A 29 -2.85 -13.34 17.09
N GLN A 30 -3.36 -13.29 15.85
CA GLN A 30 -2.69 -12.61 14.74
C GLN A 30 -2.57 -11.09 14.97
N ARG A 31 -3.51 -10.50 15.71
CA ARG A 31 -3.45 -9.08 16.09
C ARG A 31 -2.40 -8.78 17.16
N SER A 32 -2.25 -9.67 18.14
CA SER A 32 -1.33 -9.46 19.28
C SER A 32 0.11 -9.89 18.97
N VAL A 33 0.30 -10.96 18.20
CA VAL A 33 1.61 -11.54 17.87
C VAL A 33 2.15 -10.97 16.54
N GLY A 34 1.29 -10.40 15.71
CA GLY A 34 1.62 -9.93 14.37
C GLY A 34 1.53 -11.04 13.32
N LEU A 35 1.45 -10.64 12.05
CA LEU A 35 1.42 -11.58 10.93
C LEU A 35 2.86 -12.00 10.59
N THR A 36 3.11 -13.31 10.64
CA THR A 36 4.34 -13.91 10.12
C THR A 36 3.95 -14.73 8.89
N PRO A 37 4.60 -14.52 7.73
CA PRO A 37 4.30 -15.31 6.55
C PRO A 37 4.69 -16.79 6.79
N GLU A 38 3.98 -17.71 6.15
CA GLU A 38 4.24 -19.15 6.29
C GLU A 38 5.62 -19.55 5.75
N ILE A 39 6.06 -18.89 4.67
CA ILE A 39 7.42 -18.95 4.14
C ILE A 39 8.12 -17.65 4.53
N SER A 40 9.35 -17.75 5.03
CA SER A 40 10.09 -16.55 5.41
C SER A 40 10.45 -15.70 4.17
N PHE A 41 10.53 -14.38 4.35
CA PHE A 41 10.97 -13.49 3.26
C PHE A 41 12.39 -13.82 2.78
N GLU A 42 13.23 -14.37 3.66
CA GLU A 42 14.59 -14.82 3.35
C GLU A 42 14.57 -16.00 2.37
N GLU A 43 13.77 -17.03 2.64
CA GLU A 43 13.60 -18.17 1.72
C GLU A 43 13.01 -17.73 0.37
N MET A 44 12.02 -16.85 0.36
CA MET A 44 11.47 -16.31 -0.90
C MET A 44 12.55 -15.56 -1.70
N TRP A 45 13.39 -14.79 -1.03
CA TRP A 45 14.49 -14.05 -1.65
C TRP A 45 15.56 -14.97 -2.22
N GLU A 46 15.91 -16.04 -1.51
CA GLU A 46 16.83 -17.07 -2.00
C GLU A 46 16.31 -17.74 -3.27
N VAL A 47 15.02 -18.10 -3.30
CA VAL A 47 14.38 -18.68 -4.50
C VAL A 47 14.39 -17.70 -5.67
N TYR A 48 14.06 -16.42 -5.42
CA TYR A 48 14.08 -15.37 -6.43
C TYR A 48 15.49 -15.20 -7.04
N LEU A 49 16.55 -15.26 -6.23
CA LEU A 49 17.92 -15.15 -6.71
C LEU A 49 18.44 -16.43 -7.38
N ALA A 50 18.04 -17.61 -6.88
CA ALA A 50 18.55 -18.90 -7.34
C ALA A 50 17.96 -19.33 -8.69
N GLN A 51 16.71 -18.97 -8.99
CA GLN A 51 15.99 -19.45 -10.18
C GLN A 51 15.74 -18.34 -11.21
N PRO A 52 16.49 -18.31 -12.33
CA PRO A 52 16.33 -17.27 -13.36
C PRO A 52 14.93 -17.21 -13.96
N ALA A 53 14.23 -18.35 -14.08
CA ALA A 53 12.88 -18.40 -14.60
C ALA A 53 11.86 -17.69 -13.70
N ILE A 54 12.00 -17.82 -12.38
CA ILE A 54 11.13 -17.15 -11.40
C ILE A 54 11.40 -15.65 -11.43
N ARG A 55 12.67 -15.25 -11.41
CA ARG A 55 13.07 -13.85 -11.54
C ARG A 55 12.50 -13.21 -12.80
N ALA A 56 12.67 -13.85 -13.96
CA ALA A 56 12.14 -13.34 -15.22
C ALA A 56 10.60 -13.23 -15.22
N ALA A 57 9.89 -14.18 -14.61
CA ALA A 57 8.44 -14.13 -14.50
C ALA A 57 7.96 -12.98 -13.61
N VAL A 58 8.62 -12.75 -12.47
CA VAL A 58 8.35 -11.61 -11.57
C VAL A 58 8.64 -10.29 -12.29
N ASP A 59 9.82 -10.16 -12.89
CA ASP A 59 10.24 -8.94 -13.56
C ASP A 59 9.29 -8.61 -14.72
N PHE A 60 8.96 -9.60 -15.56
CA PHE A 60 7.98 -9.43 -16.63
C PHE A 60 6.61 -8.98 -16.10
N ARG A 61 6.13 -9.58 -15.00
CA ARG A 61 4.82 -9.20 -14.43
C ARG A 61 4.84 -7.80 -13.84
N ALA A 62 5.92 -7.40 -13.18
CA ALA A 62 6.09 -6.05 -12.65
C ALA A 62 6.12 -5.01 -13.78
N ASP A 63 6.83 -5.32 -14.87
CA ASP A 63 6.92 -4.46 -16.05
C ASP A 63 5.56 -4.28 -16.73
N GLN A 64 4.68 -5.29 -16.73
CA GLN A 64 3.30 -5.14 -17.23
C GLN A 64 2.41 -4.28 -16.33
N VAL A 65 2.71 -4.17 -15.03
CA VAL A 65 1.91 -3.38 -14.08
C VAL A 65 2.31 -1.91 -14.11
N VAL A 66 3.61 -1.61 -14.05
CA VAL A 66 4.12 -0.23 -13.94
C VAL A 66 4.52 0.34 -15.29
N GLY A 67 4.97 -0.48 -16.24
CA GLY A 67 5.44 -0.01 -17.53
C GLY A 67 6.55 1.04 -17.40
N ALA A 68 6.31 2.22 -17.98
CA ALA A 68 7.24 3.34 -17.95
C ALA A 68 7.15 4.23 -16.69
N GLY A 69 6.19 3.98 -15.79
CA GLY A 69 5.94 4.82 -14.60
C GLY A 69 4.51 5.36 -14.56
N PHE A 70 4.34 6.60 -14.13
CA PHE A 70 3.03 7.24 -13.98
C PHE A 70 3.02 8.65 -14.59
N PHE A 71 1.82 9.16 -14.86
CA PHE A 71 1.63 10.53 -15.30
C PHE A 71 0.69 11.23 -14.32
N THR A 72 1.08 12.43 -13.90
CA THR A 72 0.23 13.28 -13.07
C THR A 72 -0.63 14.16 -13.95
N THR A 73 -1.91 14.29 -13.60
CA THR A 73 -2.86 15.16 -14.29
C THR A 73 -3.37 16.22 -13.32
N MET A 74 -3.77 17.37 -13.85
CA MET A 74 -4.32 18.49 -13.08
C MET A 74 -5.53 19.05 -13.81
N ASN A 75 -6.52 19.53 -13.07
CA ASN A 75 -7.65 20.23 -13.65
C ASN A 75 -7.19 21.52 -14.34
N GLU A 76 -7.60 21.75 -15.58
CA GLU A 76 -7.26 22.94 -16.36
C GLU A 76 -7.68 24.24 -15.70
N SER A 77 -8.74 24.20 -14.88
CA SER A 77 -9.24 25.37 -14.13
C SER A 77 -8.43 25.69 -12.86
N TYR A 78 -7.44 24.86 -12.50
CA TYR A 78 -6.64 25.07 -11.29
C TYR A 78 -5.57 26.14 -11.51
N ALA A 79 -5.75 27.29 -10.87
CA ALA A 79 -4.89 28.47 -11.03
C ALA A 79 -4.10 28.84 -9.76
N GLU A 80 -4.32 28.15 -8.65
CA GLU A 80 -3.63 28.44 -7.40
C GLU A 80 -2.14 28.12 -7.51
N LYS A 81 -1.31 29.09 -7.13
CA LYS A 81 0.14 28.96 -7.09
C LYS A 81 0.66 29.35 -5.72
N HIS A 82 1.51 28.51 -5.16
CA HIS A 82 2.24 28.80 -3.92
C HIS A 82 3.73 28.78 -4.22
N GLY A 83 4.47 29.83 -3.84
CA GLY A 83 5.89 29.95 -4.17
C GLY A 83 6.20 29.95 -5.68
N GLY A 84 5.23 30.38 -6.51
CA GLY A 84 5.38 30.43 -7.97
C GLY A 84 5.06 29.13 -8.72
N LYS A 85 4.79 28.04 -8.01
CA LYS A 85 4.47 26.71 -8.59
C LYS A 85 3.01 26.33 -8.33
N THR A 86 2.40 25.67 -9.29
CA THR A 86 1.15 24.94 -9.12
C THR A 86 1.38 23.66 -8.33
N ALA A 87 0.32 23.07 -7.78
CA ALA A 87 0.41 21.79 -7.07
C ALA A 87 1.00 20.67 -7.95
N LYS A 88 0.67 20.64 -9.25
CA LYS A 88 1.22 19.66 -10.19
C LYS A 88 2.72 19.85 -10.39
N GLU A 89 3.18 21.07 -10.65
CA GLU A 89 4.61 21.36 -10.83
C GLU A 89 5.41 20.99 -9.58
N PHE A 90 4.87 21.24 -8.39
CA PHE A 90 5.50 20.83 -7.13
C PHE A 90 5.62 19.31 -7.00
N ILE A 91 4.54 18.58 -7.30
CA ILE A 91 4.54 17.11 -7.23
C ILE A 91 5.48 16.51 -8.27
N ASP A 92 5.48 17.03 -9.50
CA ASP A 92 6.33 16.53 -10.58
C ASP A 92 7.81 16.70 -10.23
N GLU A 93 8.20 17.88 -9.74
CA GLU A 93 9.56 18.13 -9.29
C GLU A 93 9.94 17.24 -8.10
N PHE A 94 9.04 17.04 -7.15
CA PHE A 94 9.28 16.12 -6.04
C PHE A 94 9.52 14.68 -6.55
N CYS A 95 8.66 14.20 -7.46
CA CYS A 95 8.76 12.86 -8.05
C CYS A 95 10.08 12.67 -8.81
N GLU A 96 10.51 13.67 -9.59
CA GLU A 96 11.79 13.67 -10.30
C GLU A 96 12.97 13.66 -9.33
N GLN A 97 12.93 14.47 -8.27
CA GLN A 97 14.00 14.55 -7.27
C GLN A 97 14.23 13.23 -6.54
N ILE A 98 13.16 12.52 -6.18
CA ILE A 98 13.27 11.26 -5.45
C ILE A 98 13.46 10.04 -6.36
N GLY A 99 13.27 10.19 -7.67
CA GLY A 99 13.25 9.05 -8.59
C GLY A 99 12.08 8.11 -8.32
N LEU A 100 10.86 8.66 -8.22
CA LEU A 100 9.68 7.90 -7.81
C LEU A 100 9.39 6.75 -8.79
N ASP A 101 9.69 6.91 -10.07
CA ASP A 101 9.50 5.87 -11.08
C ASP A 101 10.34 4.62 -10.78
N GLN A 102 11.60 4.80 -10.39
CA GLN A 102 12.48 3.67 -10.03
C GLN A 102 12.00 2.98 -8.75
N ILE A 103 11.52 3.77 -7.78
CA ILE A 103 10.97 3.23 -6.54
C ILE A 103 9.67 2.46 -6.83
N LEU A 104 8.84 2.95 -7.74
CA LEU A 104 7.59 2.30 -8.14
C LEU A 104 7.85 0.96 -8.84
N GLN A 105 8.86 0.89 -9.72
CA GLN A 105 9.27 -0.37 -10.35
C GLN A 105 9.78 -1.39 -9.31
N LEU A 106 10.59 -0.94 -8.35
CA LEU A 106 11.05 -1.80 -7.25
C LEU A 106 9.88 -2.30 -6.40
N ALA A 107 8.95 -1.41 -6.05
CA ALA A 107 7.76 -1.74 -5.29
C ALA A 107 6.90 -2.78 -5.99
N ALA A 108 6.66 -2.62 -7.30
CA ALA A 108 5.90 -3.59 -8.07
C ALA A 108 6.57 -4.96 -8.08
N ARG A 109 7.91 -5.04 -8.23
CA ARG A 109 8.63 -6.31 -8.13
C ARG A 109 8.48 -6.95 -6.76
N ASN A 110 8.61 -6.17 -5.69
CA ASN A 110 8.47 -6.67 -4.32
C ASN A 110 7.04 -7.16 -4.03
N ILE A 111 6.02 -6.45 -4.49
CA ILE A 111 4.61 -6.86 -4.36
C ILE A 111 4.36 -8.15 -5.16
N VAL A 112 4.86 -8.25 -6.40
CA VAL A 112 4.69 -9.45 -7.22
C VAL A 112 5.42 -10.66 -6.63
N ALA A 113 6.63 -10.46 -6.11
CA ALA A 113 7.46 -11.54 -5.58
C ALA A 113 7.04 -11.99 -4.16
N PHE A 114 6.71 -11.03 -3.29
CA PHE A 114 6.60 -11.24 -1.84
C PHE A 114 5.26 -10.78 -1.25
N GLY A 115 4.39 -10.18 -2.06
CA GLY A 115 3.06 -9.73 -1.67
C GLY A 115 3.02 -8.44 -0.87
N ASN A 116 4.16 -7.84 -0.53
CA ASN A 116 4.24 -6.64 0.32
C ASN A 116 5.35 -5.69 -0.14
N GLU A 117 5.22 -4.43 0.21
CA GLU A 117 6.25 -3.40 0.07
C GLU A 117 6.00 -2.31 1.12
N PHE A 118 7.07 -1.78 1.73
CA PHE A 118 6.95 -0.71 2.73
C PHE A 118 7.84 0.46 2.38
N TRP A 119 7.27 1.65 2.40
CA TRP A 119 7.98 2.89 2.16
C TRP A 119 8.09 3.71 3.44
N TRP A 120 9.28 4.21 3.72
CA TRP A 120 9.50 5.24 4.73
C TRP A 120 9.48 6.60 4.05
N ILE A 121 8.42 7.35 4.31
CA ILE A 121 8.30 8.74 3.91
C ILE A 121 8.93 9.62 5.00
N LYS A 122 9.92 10.42 4.64
CA LYS A 122 10.56 11.40 5.52
C LYS A 122 10.33 12.81 4.96
N PRO A 123 9.24 13.48 5.37
CA PRO A 123 8.88 14.80 4.84
C PRO A 123 9.97 15.86 5.07
N GLU A 124 10.60 15.85 6.25
CA GLU A 124 11.66 16.80 6.63
C GLU A 124 12.89 16.73 5.70
N GLU A 125 13.15 15.53 5.15
CA GLU A 125 14.31 15.24 4.30
C GLU A 125 13.94 15.24 2.80
N ASN A 126 12.67 15.50 2.45
CA ASN A 126 12.11 15.28 1.10
C ASN A 126 12.52 13.93 0.51
N ARG A 127 12.48 12.88 1.33
CA ARG A 127 13.04 11.58 0.98
C ARG A 127 12.02 10.48 1.15
N LEU A 128 12.02 9.56 0.19
CA LEU A 128 11.25 8.34 0.22
C LEU A 128 12.21 7.15 0.08
N VAL A 129 12.10 6.18 0.99
CA VAL A 129 13.00 5.02 1.03
C VAL A 129 12.19 3.73 1.10
N SER A 130 12.43 2.81 0.15
CA SER A 130 11.94 1.44 0.23
C SER A 130 12.65 0.70 1.37
N ILE A 131 11.87 0.08 2.25
CA ILE A 131 12.37 -0.74 3.35
C ILE A 131 12.51 -2.18 2.84
N PRO A 132 13.71 -2.77 2.87
CA PRO A 132 13.88 -4.15 2.43
C PRO A 132 13.07 -5.13 3.29
N LEU A 133 12.25 -5.97 2.64
CA LEU A 133 11.31 -6.86 3.32
C LEU A 133 11.97 -7.87 4.26
N PHE A 134 13.17 -8.36 3.92
CA PHE A 134 13.91 -9.28 4.79
C PHE A 134 14.32 -8.65 6.13
N LYS A 135 14.27 -7.31 6.28
CA LYS A 135 14.52 -6.64 7.56
C LYS A 135 13.26 -6.54 8.44
N ILE A 136 12.09 -6.92 7.91
CA ILE A 136 10.81 -6.79 8.58
C ILE A 136 10.51 -8.08 9.33
N GLN A 137 10.60 -8.01 10.67
CA GLN A 137 10.40 -9.17 11.53
C GLN A 137 8.92 -9.34 11.94
N ARG A 138 8.19 -8.24 12.10
CA ARG A 138 6.82 -8.26 12.61
C ARG A 138 6.04 -7.03 12.17
N ILE A 139 4.80 -7.24 11.74
CA ILE A 139 3.81 -6.19 11.48
C ILE A 139 2.78 -6.23 12.61
N THR A 140 2.64 -5.14 13.36
CA THR A 140 1.62 -5.00 14.42
C THR A 140 0.67 -3.88 14.07
N PHE A 141 -0.62 -4.14 14.13
CA PHE A 141 -1.65 -3.12 13.99
C PHE A 141 -1.96 -2.54 15.37
N LYS A 142 -1.87 -1.22 15.51
CA LYS A 142 -2.28 -0.54 16.75
C LYS A 142 -3.78 -0.23 16.65
N ASP A 143 -4.55 -0.65 17.65
CA ASP A 143 -6.03 -0.56 17.65
C ASP A 143 -6.59 0.87 17.48
N ASP A 144 -5.78 1.91 17.67
CA ASP A 144 -6.18 3.33 17.53
C ASP A 144 -5.90 3.96 16.16
N ALA A 145 -5.26 3.25 15.23
CA ALA A 145 -5.08 3.75 13.87
C ALA A 145 -6.22 3.18 13.00
N PRO A 146 -7.12 3.99 12.43
CA PRO A 146 -8.07 3.48 11.46
C PRO A 146 -7.27 2.86 10.31
N ALA A 147 -7.47 1.57 10.08
CA ALA A 147 -7.00 0.90 8.88
C ALA A 147 -7.82 1.42 7.68
N THR A 148 -7.53 2.63 7.25
CA THR A 148 -7.94 3.13 5.94
C THR A 148 -6.84 2.73 4.96
N LEU A 149 -7.13 1.70 4.16
CA LEU A 149 -6.56 1.55 2.82
C LEU A 149 -7.03 2.70 1.94
#